data_AF-A0A9R1UXP9-F1
#
_entry.id   AF-A0A9R1UXP9-F1
#
_cell.length_a   1.000
_cell.length_b   1.000
_cell.length_c   1.000
_cell.angle_alpha   90.00
_cell.angle_beta   90.00
_cell.angle_gamma   90.00
#
_symmetry.space_group_name_H-M   'P 1'
#
loop_
_entity.id
_entity.type
_entity.pdbx_description
1 polymer ?
#
loop_
_entity_poly.entity_id
_entity_poly.type
_entity_poly.pdbx_seq_one_letter_code
_entity_poly.pdbx_strand_id
1 'polypeptide(L)'
;MRFSIFTKFTPLRLLLVADTRFASIILMLKRLKLIKRSIQAMVISEEWSSYRLDDTEKANSVKEYILNDDWWDKVAYILSFTGPIYEMIRVYDTDKPCLHLIYYSDAWLLEDSTRCAPHRDGEISQERMKCLQRLFPNDDKYNKFLDEYAMFSIKSDPFKDLTSISKMATMEPKNWWVNFCAQTPFL
;
A
#
# COMPACT_ATOMS: atom_id res chain seq x y z
N MET A 1 4.61 -22.94 24.16
CA MET A 1 3.19 -23.06 24.57
C MET A 1 2.23 -22.16 23.77
N ARG A 2 2.53 -20.86 23.55
CA ARG A 2 1.66 -19.96 22.75
C ARG A 2 1.43 -20.43 21.30
N PHE A 3 2.51 -20.80 20.61
CA PHE A 3 2.45 -21.30 19.24
C PHE A 3 1.65 -22.61 19.12
N SER A 4 1.79 -23.52 20.09
CA SER A 4 1.08 -24.80 20.09
C SER A 4 -0.43 -24.67 20.31
N ILE A 5 -0.88 -23.64 21.05
CA ILE A 5 -2.32 -23.32 21.15
C ILE A 5 -2.79 -22.78 19.80
N PHE A 6 -2.10 -21.77 19.26
CA PHE A 6 -2.45 -21.14 17.99
C PHE A 6 -2.60 -22.14 16.83
N THR A 7 -1.69 -23.09 16.69
CA THR A 7 -1.75 -24.11 15.62
C THR A 7 -2.92 -25.08 15.73
N LYS A 8 -3.57 -25.20 16.90
CA LYS A 8 -4.80 -26.00 17.04
C LYS A 8 -6.02 -25.33 16.43
N PHE A 9 -6.07 -23.99 16.43
CA PHE A 9 -7.22 -23.22 15.96
C PHE A 9 -7.09 -22.76 14.51
N THR A 10 -5.86 -22.68 13.98
CA THR A 10 -5.61 -22.28 12.60
C THR A 10 -4.42 -23.01 11.99
N PRO A 11 -4.55 -23.56 10.76
CA PRO A 11 -3.41 -24.10 10.01
C PRO A 11 -2.53 -22.99 9.44
N LEU A 12 -3.01 -21.74 9.41
CA LEU A 12 -2.31 -20.60 8.84
C LEU A 12 -1.39 -19.96 9.88
N ARG A 13 -0.12 -19.77 9.52
CA ARG A 13 0.84 -18.98 10.29
C ARG A 13 0.57 -17.48 10.11
N LEU A 14 0.77 -16.72 11.19
CA LEU A 14 0.96 -15.26 11.12
C LEU A 14 2.32 -14.99 10.45
N LEU A 15 2.36 -13.97 9.60
CA LEU A 15 3.57 -13.62 8.86
C LEU A 15 4.50 -12.84 9.78
N LEU A 16 5.78 -13.24 9.82
CA LEU A 16 6.85 -12.41 10.36
C LEU A 16 7.20 -11.37 9.29
N VAL A 17 7.21 -10.10 9.69
CA VAL A 17 7.59 -9.00 8.82
C VAL A 17 9.09 -9.11 8.53
N ALA A 18 9.45 -9.06 7.26
CA ALA A 18 10.83 -8.77 6.85
C ALA A 18 10.97 -7.25 6.69
N ASP A 19 12.07 -6.68 7.15
CA ASP A 19 12.30 -5.22 7.21
C ASP A 19 12.21 -4.51 5.85
N THR A 20 12.25 -5.26 4.75
CA THR A 20 12.44 -4.72 3.40
C THR A 20 11.19 -4.67 2.52
N ARG A 21 10.01 -5.11 2.99
CA ARG A 21 8.81 -5.14 2.13
C ARG A 21 7.78 -4.10 2.53
N PHE A 22 7.49 -3.19 1.60
CA PHE A 22 6.42 -2.21 1.70
C PHE A 22 5.09 -2.88 2.10
N ALA A 23 4.23 -2.11 2.79
CA ALA A 23 2.88 -2.55 3.18
C ALA A 23 2.80 -3.86 4.01
N SER A 24 3.87 -4.25 4.70
CA SER A 24 3.92 -5.43 5.58
C SER A 24 2.83 -5.42 6.66
N ILE A 25 2.51 -4.24 7.20
CA ILE A 25 1.41 -4.05 8.16
C ILE A 25 0.04 -4.38 7.52
N ILE A 26 -0.20 -3.95 6.28
CA ILE A 26 -1.44 -4.24 5.55
C ILE A 26 -1.56 -5.75 5.27
N LEU A 27 -0.47 -6.40 4.89
CA LEU A 27 -0.41 -7.85 4.71
C LEU A 27 -0.72 -8.60 6.01
N MET A 28 -0.15 -8.16 7.13
CA MET A 28 -0.45 -8.73 8.44
C MET A 28 -1.93 -8.57 8.80
N LEU A 29 -2.51 -7.38 8.59
CA LEU A 29 -3.93 -7.15 8.83
C LEU A 29 -4.83 -8.00 7.92
N LYS A 30 -4.50 -8.14 6.63
CA LYS A 30 -5.20 -9.04 5.70
C LYS A 30 -5.18 -10.48 6.23
N ARG A 31 -4.00 -10.96 6.65
CA ARG A 31 -3.82 -12.31 7.20
C ARG A 31 -4.56 -12.50 8.53
N LEU A 32 -4.54 -11.49 9.39
CA LEU A 32 -5.21 -11.50 10.69
C LEU A 32 -6.74 -11.55 10.52
N LYS A 33 -7.29 -10.76 9.59
CA LYS A 33 -8.72 -10.80 9.24
C LYS A 33 -9.14 -12.16 8.71
N LEU A 34 -8.30 -12.82 7.90
CA LEU A 34 -8.58 -14.17 7.37
C LEU A 34 -8.76 -15.22 8.49
N ILE A 35 -8.03 -15.07 9.60
CA ILE A 35 -8.09 -16.00 10.73
C ILE A 35 -8.99 -15.50 11.89
N LYS A 36 -9.78 -14.41 11.71
CA LYS A 36 -10.61 -13.78 12.76
C LYS A 36 -11.37 -14.81 13.60
N ARG A 37 -12.13 -15.70 12.95
CA ARG A 37 -12.97 -16.69 13.65
C ARG A 37 -12.13 -17.68 14.48
N SER A 38 -11.02 -18.16 13.92
CA SER A 38 -10.10 -19.07 14.61
C SER A 38 -9.50 -18.43 15.85
N ILE A 39 -9.04 -17.18 15.76
CA ILE A 39 -8.45 -16.49 16.91
C ILE A 39 -9.49 -16.08 17.96
N GLN A 40 -10.73 -15.78 17.54
CA GLN A 40 -11.84 -15.56 18.47
C GLN A 40 -12.16 -16.83 19.27
N ALA A 41 -12.26 -17.99 18.61
CA ALA A 41 -12.44 -19.27 19.28
C ALA A 41 -11.27 -19.58 20.23
N MET A 42 -10.04 -19.28 19.81
CA MET A 42 -8.85 -19.45 20.64
C MET A 42 -8.93 -18.65 21.94
N VAL A 43 -9.24 -17.35 21.91
CA VAL A 43 -9.25 -16.50 23.14
C VAL A 43 -10.43 -16.79 24.08
N ILE A 44 -11.43 -17.54 23.62
CA ILE A 44 -12.56 -18.02 24.42
C ILE A 44 -12.26 -19.39 25.06
N SER A 45 -11.30 -20.16 24.51
CA SER A 45 -10.99 -21.51 24.97
C SER A 45 -10.48 -21.62 26.41
N GLU A 46 -10.64 -22.80 27.00
CA GLU A 46 -10.09 -23.12 28.32
C GLU A 46 -8.56 -23.13 28.29
N GLU A 47 -7.95 -23.53 27.17
CA GLU A 47 -6.49 -23.53 26.98
C GLU A 47 -5.90 -22.11 26.98
N TRP A 48 -6.63 -21.12 26.47
CA TRP A 48 -6.22 -19.72 26.61
C TRP A 48 -6.31 -19.24 28.06
N SER A 49 -7.30 -19.73 28.79
CA SER A 49 -7.52 -19.36 30.19
C SER A 49 -6.45 -19.95 31.12
N SER A 50 -5.98 -21.17 30.84
CA SER A 50 -4.87 -21.81 31.57
C SER A 50 -3.50 -21.24 31.21
N TYR A 51 -3.38 -20.57 30.05
CA TYR A 51 -2.16 -19.88 29.61
C TYR A 51 -1.85 -18.59 30.41
N ARG A 52 -2.84 -18.03 31.14
CA ARG A 52 -2.77 -16.71 31.82
C ARG A 52 -1.82 -16.64 33.03
N LEU A 53 -0.94 -17.62 33.26
CA LEU A 53 -0.05 -17.62 34.41
C LEU A 53 1.20 -16.72 34.25
N ASP A 54 1.58 -16.35 33.01
CA ASP A 54 2.83 -15.59 32.76
C ASP A 54 2.66 -14.07 32.64
N ASP A 55 1.56 -13.59 32.02
CA ASP A 55 1.30 -12.16 31.75
C ASP A 55 -0.21 -11.93 31.50
N THR A 56 -0.97 -11.92 32.60
CA THR A 56 -2.44 -11.84 32.60
C THR A 56 -2.96 -10.56 31.95
N GLU A 57 -2.24 -9.44 32.12
CA GLU A 57 -2.67 -8.14 31.63
C GLU A 57 -2.66 -8.08 30.11
N LYS A 58 -1.53 -8.46 29.47
CA LYS A 58 -1.45 -8.50 28.00
C LYS A 58 -2.42 -9.51 27.39
N ALA A 59 -2.60 -10.66 28.03
CA ALA A 59 -3.56 -11.66 27.57
C ALA A 59 -5.00 -11.12 27.57
N ASN A 60 -5.35 -10.28 28.56
CA ASN A 60 -6.66 -9.62 28.61
C ASN A 60 -6.81 -8.59 27.51
N SER A 61 -5.82 -7.71 27.33
CA SER A 61 -5.85 -6.72 26.26
C SER A 61 -6.01 -7.37 24.89
N VAL A 62 -5.28 -8.46 24.61
CA VAL A 62 -5.42 -9.22 23.36
C VAL A 62 -6.83 -9.78 23.19
N LYS A 63 -7.40 -10.36 24.26
CA LYS A 63 -8.77 -10.89 24.24
C LYS A 63 -9.80 -9.78 23.98
N GLU A 64 -9.66 -8.63 24.62
CA GLU A 64 -10.53 -7.47 24.41
C GLU A 64 -10.50 -7.00 22.95
N TYR A 65 -9.32 -6.82 22.36
CA TYR A 65 -9.21 -6.42 20.95
C TYR A 65 -9.79 -7.46 19.99
N ILE A 66 -9.49 -8.75 20.20
CA ILE A 66 -9.95 -9.82 19.31
C ILE A 66 -11.48 -10.00 19.35
N LEU A 67 -12.12 -9.72 20.49
CA LEU A 67 -13.57 -9.83 20.65
C LEU A 67 -14.32 -8.52 20.36
N ASN A 68 -13.63 -7.40 20.18
CA ASN A 68 -14.24 -6.11 19.92
C ASN A 68 -14.58 -5.96 18.41
N ASP A 69 -15.86 -5.88 18.08
CA ASP A 69 -16.31 -5.73 16.70
C ASP A 69 -16.01 -4.35 16.09
N ASP A 70 -16.08 -3.25 16.86
CA ASP A 70 -15.69 -1.91 16.39
C ASP A 70 -14.21 -1.88 15.97
N TRP A 71 -13.36 -2.63 16.66
CA TRP A 71 -11.96 -2.78 16.29
C TRP A 71 -11.81 -3.52 14.96
N TRP A 72 -12.59 -4.57 14.74
CA TRP A 72 -12.60 -5.29 13.46
C TRP A 72 -13.15 -4.45 12.31
N ASP A 73 -14.11 -3.57 12.58
CA ASP A 73 -14.63 -2.63 11.59
C ASP A 73 -13.57 -1.61 11.19
N LYS A 74 -12.77 -1.10 12.15
CA LYS A 74 -11.59 -0.28 11.85
C LYS A 74 -10.55 -1.03 11.01
N VAL A 75 -10.26 -2.30 11.33
CA VAL A 75 -9.38 -3.14 10.51
C VAL A 75 -9.95 -3.31 9.10
N ALA A 76 -11.24 -3.58 8.97
CA ALA A 76 -11.90 -3.71 7.67
C ALA A 76 -11.85 -2.40 6.88
N TYR A 77 -12.04 -1.26 7.54
CA TYR A 77 -11.91 0.06 6.94
C TYR A 77 -10.48 0.30 6.42
N ILE A 78 -9.46 0.08 7.25
CA ILE A 78 -8.04 0.23 6.86
C ILE A 78 -7.74 -0.62 5.62
N LEU A 79 -8.15 -1.89 5.62
CA LEU A 79 -7.95 -2.78 4.49
C LEU A 79 -8.70 -2.33 3.23
N SER A 80 -9.91 -1.77 3.38
CA SER A 80 -10.69 -1.25 2.24
C SER A 80 -10.12 0.05 1.68
N PHE A 81 -9.57 0.90 2.55
CA PHE A 81 -8.99 2.19 2.22
C PHE A 81 -7.64 2.02 1.54
N THR A 82 -6.78 1.21 2.14
CA THR A 82 -5.44 0.90 1.61
C THR A 82 -5.46 -0.14 0.50
N GLY A 83 -6.58 -0.82 0.27
CA GLY A 83 -6.72 -1.88 -0.72
C GLY A 83 -6.23 -1.48 -2.11
N PRO A 84 -6.76 -0.39 -2.72
CA PRO A 84 -6.29 0.08 -4.02
C PRO A 84 -4.78 0.42 -4.02
N ILE A 85 -4.32 1.19 -3.02
CA ILE A 85 -2.90 1.57 -2.90
C ILE A 85 -2.01 0.33 -2.82
N TYR A 86 -2.43 -0.67 -2.05
CA TYR A 86 -1.73 -1.94 -1.91
C TYR A 86 -1.70 -2.71 -3.22
N GLU A 87 -2.82 -2.86 -3.95
CA GLU A 87 -2.81 -3.59 -5.23
C GLU A 87 -1.93 -2.86 -6.27
N MET A 88 -1.96 -1.53 -6.30
CA MET A 88 -1.08 -0.72 -7.14
C MET A 88 0.39 -0.92 -6.78
N ILE A 89 0.77 -0.80 -5.51
CA ILE A 89 2.15 -1.05 -5.05
C ILE A 89 2.57 -2.51 -5.27
N ARG A 90 1.64 -3.47 -5.17
CA ARG A 90 1.94 -4.89 -5.40
C ARG A 90 2.25 -5.18 -6.86
N VAL A 91 1.57 -4.54 -7.82
CA VAL A 91 1.96 -4.59 -9.24
C VAL A 91 3.38 -4.04 -9.41
N TYR A 92 3.77 -3.08 -8.56
CA TYR A 92 5.12 -2.53 -8.51
C TYR A 92 6.08 -3.26 -7.57
N ASP A 93 5.71 -4.33 -6.88
CA ASP A 93 6.61 -5.05 -5.97
C ASP A 93 7.45 -6.04 -6.79
N THR A 94 8.37 -5.47 -7.57
CA THR A 94 9.36 -6.21 -8.38
C THR A 94 10.75 -6.00 -7.79
N ASP A 95 11.69 -6.91 -8.04
CA ASP A 95 13.10 -6.76 -7.62
C ASP A 95 13.84 -5.60 -8.35
N LYS A 96 13.12 -4.78 -9.12
CA LYS A 96 13.66 -3.65 -9.88
C LYS A 96 13.30 -2.32 -9.18
N PRO A 97 14.07 -1.23 -9.39
CA PRO A 97 13.79 0.03 -8.69
C PRO A 97 12.48 0.68 -9.16
N CYS A 98 11.37 0.61 -8.42
CA CYS A 98 10.03 0.95 -8.96
C CYS A 98 9.62 2.43 -8.94
N LEU A 99 10.51 3.30 -8.47
CA LEU A 99 10.27 4.75 -8.45
C LEU A 99 10.00 5.31 -9.86
N HIS A 100 10.60 4.69 -10.88
CA HIS A 100 10.35 5.05 -12.28
C HIS A 100 8.90 4.86 -12.73
N LEU A 101 8.09 4.02 -12.06
CA LEU A 101 6.70 3.75 -12.48
C LEU A 101 5.73 4.87 -12.09
N ILE A 102 6.17 5.78 -11.22
CA ILE A 102 5.50 7.06 -10.94
C ILE A 102 6.32 8.22 -11.52
N TYR A 103 7.65 8.06 -11.59
CA TYR A 103 8.62 9.08 -11.99
C TYR A 103 9.63 8.53 -13.01
N TYR A 104 9.21 8.34 -14.27
CA TYR A 104 10.10 7.84 -15.33
C TYR A 104 10.77 8.98 -16.09
N SER A 105 11.99 8.73 -16.56
CA SER A 105 12.65 9.57 -17.56
C SER A 105 12.71 8.85 -18.90
N ASP A 106 12.94 9.59 -19.98
CA ASP A 106 13.17 8.97 -21.30
C ASP A 106 14.43 8.12 -21.29
N ALA A 107 15.47 8.52 -20.55
CA ALA A 107 16.67 7.73 -20.37
C ALA A 107 16.35 6.35 -19.79
N TRP A 108 15.50 6.29 -18.75
CA TRP A 108 15.06 5.03 -18.16
C TRP A 108 14.24 4.16 -19.15
N LEU A 109 13.38 4.76 -19.96
CA LEU A 109 12.61 4.02 -20.97
C LEU A 109 13.51 3.41 -22.06
N LEU A 110 14.58 4.12 -22.45
CA LEU A 110 15.49 3.70 -23.51
C LEU A 110 16.50 2.61 -23.07
N GLU A 111 16.74 2.47 -21.77
CA GLU A 111 17.66 1.45 -21.23
C GLU A 111 17.20 0.00 -21.49
N ASP A 112 15.90 -0.25 -21.63
CA ASP A 112 15.35 -1.59 -21.89
C ASP A 112 14.06 -1.47 -22.71
N SER A 113 14.09 -2.05 -23.91
CA SER A 113 12.97 -1.99 -24.87
C SER A 113 11.65 -2.60 -24.38
N THR A 114 11.68 -3.41 -23.30
CA THR A 114 10.47 -3.96 -22.68
C THR A 114 9.78 -2.95 -21.75
N ARG A 115 10.44 -1.85 -21.41
CA ARG A 115 9.89 -0.79 -20.56
C ARG A 115 8.86 0.02 -21.31
N CYS A 116 7.77 0.32 -20.63
CA CYS A 116 6.69 1.16 -21.14
C CYS A 116 6.42 2.30 -20.17
N ALA A 117 5.99 3.45 -20.70
CA ALA A 117 5.56 4.54 -19.85
C ALA A 117 4.31 4.11 -19.06
N PRO A 118 4.20 4.41 -17.75
CA PRO A 118 3.08 4.01 -16.89
C PRO A 118 1.68 4.40 -17.41
N HIS A 119 1.57 5.50 -18.16
CA HIS A 119 0.30 5.91 -18.76
C HIS A 119 -0.09 5.08 -20.01
N ARG A 120 0.85 4.32 -20.58
CA ARG A 120 0.65 3.44 -21.75
C ARG A 120 0.50 1.97 -21.37
N ASP A 121 0.90 1.60 -20.16
CA ASP A 121 0.66 0.27 -19.63
C ASP A 121 -0.79 0.15 -19.15
N GLY A 122 -1.54 -0.80 -19.73
CA GLY A 122 -2.96 -0.95 -19.48
C GLY A 122 -3.30 -1.39 -18.05
N GLU A 123 -2.50 -2.29 -17.47
CA GLU A 123 -2.71 -2.78 -16.09
C GLU A 123 -2.38 -1.68 -15.10
N ILE A 124 -1.24 -1.01 -15.28
CA ILE A 124 -0.82 0.11 -14.43
C ILE A 124 -1.84 1.26 -14.50
N SER A 125 -2.30 1.59 -15.70
CA SER A 125 -3.28 2.67 -15.89
C SER A 125 -4.60 2.35 -15.20
N GLN A 126 -5.09 1.11 -15.28
CA GLN A 126 -6.32 0.68 -14.62
C GLN A 126 -6.20 0.71 -13.09
N GLU A 127 -5.13 0.18 -12.52
CA GLU A 127 -4.92 0.19 -11.06
C GLU A 127 -4.73 1.61 -10.52
N ARG A 128 -3.99 2.47 -11.23
CA ARG A 128 -3.91 3.90 -10.90
C ARG A 128 -5.29 4.54 -10.84
N MET A 129 -6.15 4.32 -11.84
CA MET A 129 -7.49 4.89 -11.86
C MET A 129 -8.34 4.45 -10.66
N LYS A 130 -8.29 3.16 -10.28
CA LYS A 130 -9.00 2.64 -9.10
C LYS A 130 -8.50 3.30 -7.81
N CYS A 131 -7.18 3.48 -7.66
CA CYS A 131 -6.59 4.20 -6.52
C CYS A 131 -7.09 5.64 -6.42
N LEU A 132 -7.01 6.37 -7.54
CA LEU A 132 -7.36 7.78 -7.57
C LEU A 132 -8.85 8.01 -7.29
N GLN A 133 -9.74 7.18 -7.82
CA GLN A 133 -11.18 7.24 -7.51
C GLN A 133 -11.45 7.03 -6.02
N ARG A 134 -10.65 6.20 -5.34
CA ARG A 134 -10.78 5.97 -3.90
C ARG A 134 -10.23 7.12 -3.07
N LEU A 135 -9.09 7.69 -3.49
CA LEU A 135 -8.41 8.79 -2.80
C LEU A 135 -9.14 10.13 -2.98
N PHE A 136 -9.72 10.34 -4.17
CA PHE A 136 -10.46 11.52 -4.55
C PHE A 136 -11.91 11.15 -4.90
N PRO A 137 -12.76 10.83 -3.92
CA PRO A 137 -14.17 10.50 -4.17
C PRO A 137 -15.00 11.73 -4.62
N ASN A 138 -14.41 12.92 -4.66
CA ASN A 138 -15.02 14.14 -5.17
C ASN A 138 -14.59 14.34 -6.63
N ASP A 139 -15.57 14.40 -7.53
CA ASP A 139 -15.33 14.46 -8.98
C ASP A 139 -14.50 15.68 -9.41
N ASP A 140 -14.66 16.84 -8.78
CA ASP A 140 -13.89 18.04 -9.13
C ASP A 140 -12.40 17.89 -8.82
N LYS A 141 -12.06 17.30 -7.66
CA LYS A 141 -10.67 17.03 -7.28
C LYS A 141 -10.08 15.91 -8.12
N TYR A 142 -10.88 14.88 -8.40
CA TYR A 142 -10.48 13.75 -9.25
C TYR A 142 -10.12 14.22 -10.66
N ASN A 143 -10.96 15.06 -11.28
CA ASN A 143 -10.72 15.59 -12.61
C ASN A 143 -9.45 16.46 -12.66
N LYS A 144 -9.25 17.34 -11.67
CA LYS A 144 -8.01 18.15 -11.58
C LYS A 144 -6.76 17.29 -11.44
N PHE A 145 -6.82 16.22 -10.65
CA PHE A 145 -5.72 15.27 -10.57
C PHE A 145 -5.42 14.63 -11.93
N LEU A 146 -6.47 14.17 -12.64
CA LEU A 146 -6.31 13.54 -13.95
C LEU A 146 -5.67 14.49 -14.97
N ASP A 147 -6.09 15.76 -14.99
CA ASP A 147 -5.52 16.78 -15.86
C ASP A 147 -4.03 16.99 -15.57
N GLU A 148 -3.66 17.17 -14.30
CA GLU A 148 -2.26 17.34 -13.88
C GLU A 148 -1.40 16.10 -14.16
N TYR A 149 -1.93 14.91 -13.90
CA TYR A 149 -1.26 13.65 -14.22
C TYR A 149 -1.04 13.49 -15.73
N ALA A 150 -2.00 13.91 -16.55
CA ALA A 150 -1.85 13.91 -18.00
C ALA A 150 -0.72 14.85 -18.41
N MET A 151 -0.67 16.07 -17.88
CA MET A 151 0.40 17.04 -18.14
C MET A 151 1.78 16.48 -17.80
N PHE A 152 1.92 15.85 -16.62
CA PHE A 152 3.14 15.17 -16.21
C PHE A 152 3.53 14.04 -17.17
N SER A 153 2.58 13.17 -17.50
CA SER A 153 2.82 11.96 -18.31
C SER A 153 3.28 12.28 -19.74
N ILE A 154 2.70 13.31 -20.35
CA ILE A 154 3.06 13.72 -21.72
C ILE A 154 4.13 14.82 -21.75
N LYS A 155 4.66 15.21 -20.58
CA LYS A 155 5.63 16.32 -20.42
C LYS A 155 5.13 17.62 -21.07
N SER A 156 3.86 17.95 -20.87
CA SER A 156 3.30 19.22 -21.29
C SER A 156 3.32 20.25 -20.16
N ASP A 157 2.95 21.48 -20.51
CA ASP A 157 2.70 22.56 -19.56
C ASP A 157 3.89 22.81 -18.60
N PRO A 158 3.80 22.78 -17.25
CA PRO A 158 4.96 23.11 -16.40
C PRO A 158 6.11 22.11 -16.55
N PHE A 159 5.86 20.94 -17.16
CA PHE A 159 6.84 19.87 -17.36
C PHE A 159 7.49 19.86 -18.75
N LYS A 160 7.08 20.76 -19.66
CA LYS A 160 7.68 20.83 -21.01
C LYS A 160 9.09 21.43 -21.03
N ASP A 161 9.48 22.08 -19.93
CA ASP A 161 10.78 22.73 -19.81
C ASP A 161 11.93 21.71 -19.89
N LEU A 162 12.93 22.01 -20.73
CA LEU A 162 14.07 21.11 -20.95
C LEU A 162 14.90 20.89 -19.68
N THR A 163 14.92 21.86 -18.76
CA THR A 163 15.59 21.70 -17.46
C THR A 163 14.81 20.72 -16.60
N SER A 164 13.49 20.87 -16.52
CA SER A 164 12.61 19.89 -15.84
C SER A 164 12.82 18.47 -16.39
N ILE A 165 12.78 18.30 -17.72
CA ILE A 165 12.94 17.00 -18.37
C ILE A 165 14.33 16.40 -18.12
N SER A 166 15.39 17.17 -18.30
CA SER A 166 16.77 16.69 -18.12
C SER A 166 17.09 16.35 -16.67
N LYS A 167 16.61 17.17 -15.71
CA LYS A 167 16.81 16.92 -14.29
C LYS A 167 16.01 15.74 -13.77
N MET A 168 14.98 15.30 -14.49
CA MET A 168 14.16 14.18 -14.09
C MET A 168 14.97 12.89 -13.89
N ALA A 169 15.99 12.65 -14.71
CA ALA A 169 16.85 11.47 -14.60
C ALA A 169 18.01 11.63 -13.61
N THR A 170 18.42 12.87 -13.30
CA THR A 170 19.70 13.14 -12.61
C THR A 170 19.55 13.73 -11.21
N MET A 171 18.37 14.24 -10.89
CA MET A 171 18.07 14.89 -9.62
C MET A 171 17.33 13.93 -8.69
N GLU A 172 17.61 14.04 -7.39
CA GLU A 172 16.79 13.39 -6.35
C GLU A 172 15.30 13.72 -6.57
N PRO A 173 14.41 12.72 -6.66
CA PRO A 173 12.99 12.91 -6.99
C PRO A 173 12.29 13.93 -6.11
N LYS A 174 12.58 13.93 -4.80
CA LYS A 174 12.04 14.91 -3.86
C LYS A 174 12.44 16.35 -4.24
N ASN A 175 13.70 16.54 -4.63
CA ASN A 175 14.18 17.86 -5.03
C ASN A 175 13.58 18.27 -6.37
N TRP A 176 13.45 17.35 -7.32
CA TRP A 176 12.78 17.64 -8.59
C TRP A 176 11.33 18.09 -8.34
N TRP A 177 10.60 17.36 -7.50
CA TRP A 177 9.21 17.66 -7.16
C TRP A 177 9.04 19.08 -6.61
N VAL A 178 9.89 19.46 -5.64
CA VAL A 178 9.86 20.79 -5.02
C VAL A 178 10.14 21.91 -6.03
N ASN A 179 10.97 21.67 -7.05
CA ASN A 179 11.34 22.68 -8.02
C ASN A 179 10.35 22.83 -9.17
N PHE A 180 9.67 21.75 -9.59
CA PHE A 180 8.93 21.73 -10.86
C PHE A 180 7.41 21.48 -10.73
N CYS A 181 6.90 20.98 -9.60
CA CYS A 181 5.47 20.66 -9.43
C CYS A 181 4.61 21.77 -8.81
N ALA A 182 5.11 23.01 -8.66
CA ALA A 182 4.37 24.08 -7.99
C ALA A 182 3.02 24.44 -8.68
N GLN A 183 2.91 24.19 -9.98
CA GLN A 183 1.69 24.44 -10.77
C GLN A 183 0.75 23.24 -10.84
N THR A 184 1.12 22.11 -10.23
CA THR A 184 0.31 20.90 -10.18
C THR A 184 0.11 20.44 -8.73
N PRO A 185 -0.70 21.17 -7.94
CA PRO A 185 -0.88 20.90 -6.51
C PRO A 185 -1.71 19.64 -6.17
N PHE A 186 -2.34 18.99 -7.15
CA PHE A 186 -3.09 17.75 -6.95
C PHE A 186 -2.24 16.50 -7.20
N LEU A 187 -1.18 16.59 -8.01
CA LEU A 187 -0.12 15.59 -8.12
C LEU A 187 0.62 15.38 -6.79
#